data_AF-A0A1G7MJE4-F1
#
_entry.id   AF-A0A1G7MJE4-F1
#
_cell.length_a   1.000
_cell.length_b   1.000
_cell.length_c   1.000
_cell.angle_alpha   90.00
_cell.angle_beta   90.00
_cell.angle_gamma   90.00
#
_symmetry.space_group_name_H-M   'P 1'
#
loop_
_entity.id
_entity.type
_entity.pdbx_description
1 polymer ?
#
loop_
_entity_poly.entity_id
_entity_poly.type
_entity_poly.pdbx_seq_one_letter_code
_entity_poly.pdbx_strand_id
1 'polypeptide(L)'
;MARNHLQQLRQRKRPALRMRQQVPKLFGCNRVQHGQIPLTQRKKRPQAKLRRIRRITLRPHILIKRSDGSTRLFQRVANTPSPNQFAVRQMRQDLAHTPFAGRGRRIHLSRRHAAKQRLQLRRRGLHDLRRVAAFKVTRIGVHANTVSRVKVIEVTELQSEAQANNRRALWQIFTAAFVVRVLYILLAHTFKVRPSDDHFEFGWEMGRIGRSLATGHGYSDPFTGHTGPTAWVPPGYTLLVGGVFRIFGVYSKLSAFVLLTFNSLLSALTAVFCYEIGLRCFNRRVALWSGWLWALYPAAMQYAVRWIWEMTATTCIFTALLVLMLRMRGIGDDQRSEPTWQQWAAFGLLWGVLAMVNPSPLIMLPVTALYILFAPQWQTKRLAHAALAGVLFLAVIAPWTARNYAVFHRFIPLRDNFGAENYQGNSDWSTGFPWGRTVPLENHQILAEYARMGEPAWAADRAAKANTWIKAHPARFVKLSMKRAWMYWMGVPKSVEEAGVLEYFRLMSFQFLSLCGILGAALAVWRKKPAAWVFLSAFLLLPLPYYLVTVQARFRHTLEPLICILGVYLFQSAGRRKTTT
;
A
#
# COMPACT_ATOMS: atom_id res chain seq x y z
N MET A 1 -58.88 20.69 -12.40
CA MET A 1 -57.45 21.01 -12.68
C MET A 1 -56.54 19.80 -12.96
N ALA A 2 -56.90 18.55 -12.67
CA ALA A 2 -56.03 17.38 -12.93
C ALA A 2 -56.07 16.80 -14.36
N ARG A 3 -57.08 17.12 -15.19
CA ARG A 3 -57.19 16.61 -16.57
C ARG A 3 -56.36 17.38 -17.62
N ASN A 4 -56.08 18.67 -17.39
CA ASN A 4 -55.28 19.48 -18.31
C ASN A 4 -53.78 19.18 -18.25
N HIS A 5 -53.28 18.68 -17.12
CA HIS A 5 -51.86 18.35 -16.96
C HIS A 5 -51.44 17.08 -17.72
N LEU A 6 -52.36 16.14 -17.88
CA LEU A 6 -52.16 14.88 -18.63
C LEU A 6 -52.21 15.09 -20.15
N GLN A 7 -52.96 16.09 -20.64
CA GLN A 7 -52.97 16.46 -22.06
C GLN A 7 -51.67 17.17 -22.49
N GLN A 8 -51.10 18.04 -21.63
CA GLN A 8 -49.81 18.67 -21.90
C GLN A 8 -48.63 17.67 -21.94
N LEU A 9 -48.66 16.62 -21.11
CA LEU A 9 -47.66 15.55 -21.14
C LEU A 9 -47.76 14.65 -22.39
N ARG A 10 -48.97 14.47 -22.95
CA ARG A 10 -49.18 13.72 -24.20
C ARG A 10 -48.76 14.49 -25.46
N GLN A 11 -48.87 15.82 -25.48
CA GLN A 11 -48.43 16.63 -26.61
C GLN A 11 -46.90 16.79 -26.67
N ARG A 12 -46.19 16.82 -25.53
CA ARG A 12 -44.72 16.91 -25.51
C ARG A 12 -43.97 15.65 -25.96
N LYS A 13 -44.59 14.47 -25.96
CA LYS A 13 -43.93 13.20 -26.35
C LYS A 13 -44.11 12.80 -27.82
N ARG A 14 -44.91 13.53 -28.61
CA ARG A 14 -45.19 13.19 -30.02
C ARG A 14 -44.12 13.60 -31.05
N PRO A 15 -43.22 14.58 -30.84
CA PRO A 15 -42.14 14.83 -31.81
C PRO A 15 -40.98 13.82 -31.72
N ALA A 16 -40.75 13.23 -30.54
CA ALA A 16 -39.60 12.32 -30.30
C ALA A 16 -39.76 10.91 -30.90
N LEU A 17 -40.96 10.57 -31.37
CA LEU A 17 -41.27 9.28 -32.01
C LEU A 17 -41.27 9.34 -33.55
N ARG A 18 -40.96 10.49 -34.16
CA ARG A 18 -40.89 10.67 -35.62
C ARG A 18 -39.49 10.91 -36.19
N MET A 19 -38.43 10.79 -35.38
CA MET A 19 -37.02 10.85 -35.83
C MET A 19 -36.26 9.54 -35.58
N ARG A 20 -36.88 8.40 -35.88
CA ARG A 20 -36.20 7.11 -36.05
C ARG A 20 -36.73 6.37 -37.28
N GLN A 21 -36.48 6.95 -38.44
CA GLN A 21 -36.45 6.22 -39.70
C GLN A 21 -35.30 6.78 -40.53
N GLN A 22 -34.13 6.15 -40.40
CA GLN A 22 -33.12 6.00 -41.45
C GLN A 22 -31.96 5.18 -40.86
N VAL A 23 -31.88 3.92 -41.27
CA VAL A 23 -30.74 3.01 -41.07
C VAL A 23 -30.39 2.50 -42.46
N PRO A 24 -29.14 2.60 -42.94
CA PRO A 24 -28.69 1.83 -44.08
C PRO A 24 -28.25 0.44 -43.62
N LYS A 25 -28.74 -0.57 -44.36
CA LYS A 25 -28.37 -1.98 -44.34
C LYS A 25 -26.86 -2.16 -44.58
N LEU A 26 -26.21 -3.05 -43.84
CA LEU A 26 -25.00 -3.75 -44.29
C LEU A 26 -24.77 -5.02 -43.46
N PHE A 27 -24.55 -6.12 -44.19
CA PHE A 27 -24.16 -7.48 -43.79
C PHE A 27 -25.27 -8.46 -43.40
N GLY A 28 -25.70 -9.20 -44.44
CA GLY A 28 -26.54 -10.37 -44.38
C GLY A 28 -25.82 -11.60 -43.82
N CYS A 29 -26.63 -12.42 -43.17
CA CYS A 29 -26.29 -13.72 -42.62
C CYS A 29 -26.52 -14.77 -43.71
N ASN A 30 -25.51 -15.53 -44.10
CA ASN A 30 -25.71 -16.76 -44.89
C ASN A 30 -25.26 -17.97 -44.08
N ARG A 31 -26.26 -18.79 -43.78
CA ARG A 31 -26.21 -20.10 -43.14
C ARG A 31 -25.99 -21.12 -44.27
N VAL A 32 -24.91 -21.89 -44.24
CA VAL A 32 -24.71 -23.01 -45.18
C VAL A 32 -24.54 -24.31 -44.40
N GLN A 33 -25.28 -25.29 -44.91
CA GLN A 33 -25.60 -26.60 -44.35
C GLN A 33 -24.44 -27.60 -44.43
N HIS A 34 -24.56 -28.64 -43.62
CA HIS A 34 -23.79 -29.87 -43.65
C HIS A 34 -23.86 -30.57 -45.03
N GLY A 35 -22.71 -31.05 -45.49
CA GLY A 35 -22.55 -32.02 -46.59
C GLY A 35 -21.39 -32.99 -46.26
N GLN A 36 -21.58 -34.25 -46.64
CA GLN A 36 -20.92 -35.48 -46.19
C GLN A 36 -19.62 -35.88 -46.95
N ILE A 37 -18.68 -36.54 -46.23
CA ILE A 37 -17.88 -37.76 -46.59
C ILE A 37 -16.75 -37.62 -47.68
N PRO A 38 -15.61 -38.40 -47.72
CA PRO A 38 -15.21 -39.63 -47.01
C PRO A 38 -13.79 -39.70 -46.37
N LEU A 39 -13.62 -40.77 -45.58
CA LEU A 39 -12.35 -41.41 -45.16
C LEU A 39 -11.56 -41.99 -46.35
N THR A 40 -10.21 -41.98 -46.30
CA THR A 40 -9.36 -43.17 -46.49
C THR A 40 -7.84 -42.95 -46.28
N GLN A 41 -7.24 -43.96 -45.63
CA GLN A 41 -5.89 -44.56 -45.82
C GLN A 41 -4.58 -43.87 -45.41
N ARG A 42 -4.09 -44.34 -44.25
CA ARG A 42 -2.74 -44.84 -43.90
C ARG A 42 -1.74 -45.05 -45.07
N LYS A 43 -0.53 -44.48 -44.99
CA LYS A 43 0.77 -45.20 -45.15
C LYS A 43 2.03 -44.35 -44.82
N LYS A 44 2.94 -45.05 -44.11
CA LYS A 44 4.42 -45.04 -44.13
C LYS A 44 5.25 -43.87 -43.53
N ARG A 45 5.98 -44.27 -42.48
CA ARG A 45 7.23 -43.69 -41.94
C ARG A 45 8.29 -43.45 -43.02
N PRO A 46 9.24 -42.54 -42.74
CA PRO A 46 10.65 -42.78 -43.00
C PRO A 46 11.50 -42.72 -41.72
N GLN A 47 12.42 -43.68 -41.62
CA GLN A 47 13.56 -43.69 -40.70
C GLN A 47 14.58 -42.61 -41.10
N ALA A 48 15.21 -41.92 -40.14
CA ALA A 48 16.55 -41.37 -40.32
C ALA A 48 17.27 -41.08 -38.99
N LYS A 49 18.27 -41.92 -38.70
CA LYS A 49 19.60 -41.65 -38.10
C LYS A 49 19.66 -40.90 -36.74
N LEU A 50 19.83 -41.70 -35.68
CA LEU A 50 20.47 -41.28 -34.42
C LEU A 50 21.92 -40.83 -34.67
N ARG A 51 22.22 -39.55 -34.46
CA ARG A 51 23.59 -39.07 -34.23
C ARG A 51 23.89 -39.14 -32.72
N ARG A 52 24.80 -40.05 -32.34
CA ARG A 52 25.46 -40.06 -31.02
C ARG A 52 26.26 -38.76 -30.87
N ILE A 53 25.81 -37.85 -30.01
CA ILE A 53 26.66 -36.77 -29.48
C ILE A 53 27.26 -37.27 -28.18
N ARG A 54 28.56 -37.60 -28.22
CA ARG A 54 29.38 -37.83 -27.02
C ARG A 54 29.40 -36.52 -26.21
N ARG A 55 28.73 -36.49 -25.05
CA ARG A 55 28.93 -35.44 -24.04
C ARG A 55 30.27 -35.70 -23.36
N ILE A 56 31.28 -34.91 -23.71
CA ILE A 56 32.52 -34.81 -22.94
C ILE A 56 32.17 -34.02 -21.66
N THR A 57 32.00 -34.71 -20.54
CA THR A 57 31.91 -34.08 -19.21
C THR A 57 33.32 -33.79 -18.69
N LEU A 58 33.82 -32.58 -18.91
CA LEU A 58 34.95 -32.04 -18.14
C LEU A 58 34.45 -31.73 -16.72
N ARG A 59 34.91 -32.51 -15.73
CA ARG A 59 34.66 -32.26 -14.30
C ARG A 59 35.83 -31.40 -13.77
N PRO A 60 35.63 -30.18 -13.27
CA PRO A 60 36.73 -29.45 -12.63
C PRO A 60 37.01 -30.07 -11.26
N HIS A 61 38.28 -30.42 -11.02
CA HIS A 61 38.78 -30.77 -9.70
C HIS A 61 39.11 -29.47 -8.94
N ILE A 62 38.46 -29.26 -7.79
CA ILE A 62 38.73 -28.11 -6.92
C ILE A 62 39.83 -28.52 -5.94
N LEU A 63 41.00 -27.89 -6.06
CA LEU A 63 42.10 -27.98 -5.11
C LEU A 63 41.99 -26.84 -4.10
N ILE A 64 41.86 -27.16 -2.82
CA ILE A 64 41.91 -26.19 -1.72
C ILE A 64 43.22 -26.42 -0.97
N LYS A 65 44.15 -25.48 -1.08
CA LYS A 65 45.42 -25.47 -0.33
C LYS A 65 45.15 -24.85 1.05
N ARG A 66 45.54 -25.52 2.13
CA ARG A 66 45.52 -24.92 3.48
C ARG A 66 46.75 -24.02 3.68
N SER A 67 46.65 -23.09 4.62
CA SER A 67 47.70 -22.12 4.97
C SER A 67 48.96 -22.74 5.60
N ASP A 68 48.97 -24.06 5.83
CA ASP A 68 50.11 -24.83 6.35
C ASP A 68 50.94 -25.53 5.25
N GLY A 69 50.62 -25.31 3.97
CA GLY A 69 51.42 -25.83 2.85
C GLY A 69 51.21 -27.30 2.49
N SER A 70 50.33 -28.03 3.20
CA SER A 70 50.04 -29.44 2.90
C SER A 70 48.97 -29.61 1.81
N THR A 71 49.20 -30.57 0.88
CA THR A 71 48.27 -30.89 -0.23
C THR A 71 47.71 -32.30 -0.02
N ARG A 72 46.37 -32.46 0.02
CA ARG A 72 45.73 -33.79 -0.01
C ARG A 72 44.77 -33.89 -1.19
N LEU A 73 44.93 -34.96 -1.98
CA LEU A 73 44.02 -35.33 -3.07
C LEU A 73 42.76 -35.96 -2.48
N PHE A 74 41.58 -35.40 -2.74
CA PHE A 74 40.32 -35.99 -2.27
C PHE A 74 39.78 -36.97 -3.33
N GLN A 75 40.01 -38.27 -3.13
CA GLN A 75 39.41 -39.33 -3.93
C GLN A 75 38.03 -39.68 -3.36
N ARG A 76 36.98 -39.60 -4.19
CA ARG A 76 35.59 -39.88 -3.77
C ARG A 76 35.35 -41.39 -3.78
N VAL A 77 35.26 -42.01 -2.61
CA VAL A 77 34.79 -43.40 -2.41
C VAL A 77 33.33 -43.53 -2.86
N ALA A 78 33.01 -44.67 -3.45
CA ALA A 78 31.77 -45.02 -4.13
C ALA A 78 30.54 -45.16 -3.21
N ASN A 79 29.37 -44.97 -3.84
CA ASN A 79 28.03 -45.51 -3.55
C ASN A 79 27.64 -45.77 -2.08
N THR A 80 26.69 -44.97 -1.57
CA THR A 80 25.83 -45.36 -0.44
C THR A 80 24.41 -45.58 -0.97
N PRO A 81 23.78 -46.76 -0.74
CA PRO A 81 22.44 -47.05 -1.24
C PRO A 81 21.34 -46.39 -0.38
N SER A 82 20.13 -46.37 -0.94
CA SER A 82 18.92 -45.73 -0.42
C SER A 82 18.52 -46.16 1.01
N PRO A 83 17.92 -45.28 1.81
CA PRO A 83 17.45 -45.61 3.16
C PRO A 83 16.10 -46.30 3.09
N ASN A 84 16.09 -47.62 2.97
CA ASN A 84 14.97 -48.48 3.36
C ASN A 84 15.56 -49.84 3.79
N GLN A 85 15.10 -50.33 4.95
CA GLN A 85 15.52 -51.56 5.65
C GLN A 85 16.78 -51.40 6.52
N PHE A 86 16.63 -51.35 7.85
CA PHE A 86 16.71 -52.54 8.69
C PHE A 86 16.36 -52.21 10.15
N ALA A 87 15.65 -53.16 10.76
CA ALA A 87 15.09 -53.12 12.10
C ALA A 87 16.04 -53.73 13.15
N VAL A 88 15.89 -53.28 14.40
CA VAL A 88 15.80 -54.06 15.66
C VAL A 88 16.62 -55.38 15.76
N ARG A 89 17.70 -55.42 16.58
CA ARG A 89 17.82 -56.12 17.90
C ARG A 89 19.28 -56.25 18.42
N GLN A 90 19.44 -55.95 19.72
CA GLN A 90 20.19 -56.69 20.78
C GLN A 90 21.73 -56.63 20.97
N MET A 91 22.11 -56.24 22.22
CA MET A 91 23.15 -56.70 23.18
C MET A 91 23.70 -55.46 23.89
N ARG A 92 23.46 -55.12 25.17
CA ARG A 92 23.36 -55.81 26.48
C ARG A 92 24.63 -56.57 26.87
N GLN A 93 25.17 -56.17 28.02
CA GLN A 93 26.32 -56.68 28.78
C GLN A 93 27.67 -56.07 28.38
N ASP A 94 28.09 -55.02 29.10
CA ASP A 94 29.22 -55.14 30.03
C ASP A 94 29.40 -53.87 30.85
N LEU A 95 29.98 -54.04 32.05
CA LEU A 95 30.34 -53.06 33.08
C LEU A 95 29.27 -52.78 34.16
N ALA A 96 29.03 -53.83 34.94
CA ALA A 96 28.80 -53.73 36.37
C ALA A 96 30.15 -53.83 37.11
N HIS A 97 30.52 -52.85 37.94
CA HIS A 97 31.44 -52.95 39.11
C HIS A 97 31.46 -51.58 39.87
N THR A 98 30.50 -51.39 40.78
CA THR A 98 30.56 -50.93 42.22
C THR A 98 31.53 -49.82 42.73
N PRO A 99 31.37 -49.23 43.95
CA PRO A 99 30.17 -48.94 44.79
C PRO A 99 30.16 -47.58 45.59
N PHE A 100 29.08 -47.37 46.39
CA PHE A 100 28.80 -46.38 47.48
C PHE A 100 28.52 -44.90 47.12
N ALA A 101 27.71 -44.11 47.85
CA ALA A 101 26.55 -44.27 48.74
C ALA A 101 26.11 -42.82 49.11
N GLY A 102 24.81 -42.57 49.35
CA GLY A 102 24.38 -41.31 49.97
C GLY A 102 23.01 -40.77 49.56
N ARG A 103 22.00 -41.13 50.37
CA ARG A 103 20.67 -40.54 50.59
C ARG A 103 20.31 -39.22 49.88
N GLY A 104 19.11 -39.17 49.29
CA GLY A 104 18.25 -37.98 49.42
C GLY A 104 17.41 -37.57 48.20
N ARG A 105 16.10 -37.87 48.29
CA ARG A 105 14.94 -37.21 47.64
C ARG A 105 14.71 -37.39 46.13
N ARG A 106 13.53 -37.98 45.85
CA ARG A 106 12.83 -38.08 44.57
C ARG A 106 12.60 -36.70 43.95
N ILE A 107 13.03 -36.52 42.71
CA ILE A 107 12.46 -35.53 41.77
C ILE A 107 12.27 -36.21 40.42
N HIS A 108 11.01 -36.27 39.97
CA HIS A 108 10.63 -36.68 38.63
C HIS A 108 11.16 -35.64 37.62
N LEU A 109 12.23 -35.99 36.89
CA LEU A 109 12.72 -35.17 35.78
C LEU A 109 12.47 -35.86 34.44
N SER A 110 11.51 -35.28 33.74
CA SER A 110 11.08 -35.63 32.40
C SER A 110 12.20 -35.54 31.35
N ARG A 111 12.18 -36.48 30.41
CA ARG A 111 13.07 -36.65 29.24
C ARG A 111 13.07 -35.48 28.21
N ARG A 112 12.79 -34.23 28.61
CA ARG A 112 12.74 -33.07 27.69
C ARG A 112 13.97 -32.15 27.71
N HIS A 113 14.93 -32.35 28.61
CA HIS A 113 16.13 -31.47 28.70
C HIS A 113 17.36 -31.97 27.94
N ALA A 114 17.56 -33.28 27.78
CA ALA A 114 18.69 -33.82 27.02
C ALA A 114 18.60 -33.53 25.49
N ALA A 115 17.38 -33.36 24.96
CA ALA A 115 17.15 -33.00 23.56
C ALA A 115 17.42 -31.50 23.27
N LYS A 116 17.27 -30.62 24.28
CA LYS A 116 17.53 -29.17 24.11
C LYS A 116 19.02 -28.83 24.17
N GLN A 117 19.83 -29.53 24.98
CA GLN A 117 21.28 -29.33 25.01
C GLN A 117 21.96 -29.81 23.71
N ARG A 118 21.55 -30.95 23.14
CA ARG A 118 22.05 -31.39 21.82
C ARG A 118 21.65 -30.44 20.68
N LEU A 119 20.50 -29.78 20.75
CA LEU A 119 20.10 -28.75 19.78
C LEU A 119 20.81 -27.40 19.98
N GLN A 120 21.19 -27.04 21.21
CA GLN A 120 21.99 -25.84 21.49
C GLN A 120 23.45 -26.00 21.05
N LEU A 121 24.06 -27.18 21.24
CA LEU A 121 25.40 -27.49 20.73
C LEU A 121 25.44 -27.50 19.19
N ARG A 122 24.39 -28.02 18.53
CA ARG A 122 24.25 -27.93 17.06
C ARG A 122 24.02 -26.51 16.55
N ARG A 123 23.43 -25.62 17.36
CA ARG A 123 23.26 -24.18 17.02
C ARG A 123 24.53 -23.35 17.28
N ARG A 124 25.34 -23.68 18.28
CA ARG A 124 26.66 -23.02 18.49
C ARG A 124 27.63 -23.35 17.36
N GLY A 125 27.71 -24.61 16.91
CA GLY A 125 28.54 -24.97 15.75
C GLY A 125 28.11 -24.35 14.41
N LEU A 126 26.81 -24.03 14.24
CA LEU A 126 26.31 -23.34 13.04
C LEU A 126 26.50 -21.81 13.08
N HIS A 127 26.70 -21.22 14.26
CA HIS A 127 27.03 -19.80 14.38
C HIS A 127 28.52 -19.52 14.13
N ASP A 128 29.41 -20.46 14.47
CA ASP A 128 30.84 -20.34 14.13
C ASP A 128 31.12 -20.57 12.65
N LEU A 129 30.37 -21.44 11.97
CA LEU A 129 30.49 -21.61 10.51
C LEU A 129 30.02 -20.38 9.70
N ARG A 130 29.26 -19.46 10.30
CA ARG A 130 28.91 -18.17 9.69
C ARG A 130 29.86 -17.03 10.06
N ARG A 131 30.77 -17.21 11.03
CA ARG A 131 31.83 -16.25 11.34
C ARG A 131 33.09 -16.43 10.48
N VAL A 132 33.22 -17.56 9.77
CA VAL A 132 34.38 -17.85 8.91
C VAL A 132 34.17 -17.41 7.45
N ALA A 133 33.00 -16.87 7.08
CA ALA A 133 32.73 -16.37 5.73
C ALA A 133 33.15 -14.90 5.56
N ALA A 134 34.43 -14.62 5.80
CA ALA A 134 35.12 -13.42 5.34
C ALA A 134 36.56 -13.80 4.93
N PHE A 135 36.70 -14.88 4.16
CA PHE A 135 37.99 -15.18 3.53
C PHE A 135 38.17 -14.28 2.31
N LYS A 136 39.06 -13.31 2.47
CA LYS A 136 39.65 -12.52 1.39
C LYS A 136 40.40 -13.50 0.48
N VAL A 137 39.79 -13.90 -0.63
CA VAL A 137 40.44 -14.74 -1.65
C VAL A 137 41.53 -13.89 -2.29
N THR A 138 42.75 -14.05 -1.77
CA THR A 138 43.92 -13.32 -2.24
C THR A 138 44.74 -14.30 -3.07
N ARG A 139 44.77 -14.09 -4.40
CA ARG A 139 45.52 -14.81 -5.44
C ARG A 139 45.17 -16.29 -5.67
N ILE A 140 44.51 -16.54 -6.81
CA ILE A 140 44.57 -17.82 -7.52
C ILE A 140 45.74 -17.70 -8.50
N GLY A 141 46.87 -18.32 -8.20
CA GLY A 141 47.96 -18.50 -9.16
C GLY A 141 47.63 -19.68 -10.08
N VAL A 142 47.36 -19.40 -11.36
CA VAL A 142 47.23 -20.44 -12.39
C VAL A 142 48.52 -20.45 -13.21
N HIS A 143 49.35 -21.47 -13.02
CA HIS A 143 50.34 -21.85 -14.01
C HIS A 143 49.67 -22.79 -15.02
N ALA A 144 49.30 -22.26 -16.18
CA ALA A 144 49.18 -23.01 -17.43
C ALA A 144 49.01 -22.03 -18.59
N ASN A 145 49.86 -22.20 -19.62
CA ASN A 145 49.83 -21.47 -20.88
C ASN A 145 48.50 -21.63 -21.62
N THR A 146 47.50 -20.82 -21.30
CA THR A 146 46.44 -20.41 -22.22
C THR A 146 45.80 -19.14 -21.65
N VAL A 147 45.92 -18.02 -22.37
CA VAL A 147 45.34 -16.72 -21.98
C VAL A 147 43.82 -16.79 -22.13
N SER A 148 43.13 -17.44 -21.20
CA SER A 148 41.72 -17.17 -20.93
C SER A 148 41.67 -16.02 -19.93
N ARG A 149 41.28 -14.83 -20.40
CA ARG A 149 40.92 -13.67 -19.56
C ARG A 149 39.77 -14.06 -18.63
N VAL A 150 40.09 -14.69 -17.51
CA VAL A 150 39.16 -14.86 -16.40
C VAL A 150 39.07 -13.49 -15.74
N LYS A 151 38.04 -12.73 -16.13
CA LYS A 151 37.70 -11.47 -15.49
C LYS A 151 37.28 -11.82 -14.06
N VAL A 152 38.21 -11.67 -13.12
CA VAL A 152 37.91 -11.68 -11.68
C VAL A 152 37.12 -10.41 -11.43
N ILE A 153 35.81 -10.46 -11.72
CA ILE A 153 34.90 -9.37 -11.36
C ILE A 153 34.86 -9.40 -9.84
N GLU A 154 35.48 -8.39 -9.23
CA GLU A 154 35.49 -8.28 -7.77
C GLU A 154 34.05 -8.20 -7.26
N VAL A 155 33.75 -8.83 -6.13
CA VAL A 155 32.40 -8.79 -5.52
C VAL A 155 31.90 -7.36 -5.34
N THR A 156 32.82 -6.41 -5.14
CA THR A 156 32.60 -4.97 -5.11
C THR A 156 32.03 -4.42 -6.43
N GLU A 157 32.57 -4.84 -7.59
CA GLU A 157 32.07 -4.42 -8.90
C GLU A 157 30.63 -4.90 -9.11
N LEU A 158 30.32 -6.17 -8.80
CA LEU A 158 28.96 -6.72 -8.92
C LEU A 158 27.95 -6.01 -7.99
N GLN A 159 28.36 -5.67 -6.77
CA GLN A 159 27.53 -4.91 -5.83
C GLN A 159 27.29 -3.48 -6.33
N SER A 160 28.34 -2.83 -6.86
CA SER A 160 28.25 -1.48 -7.43
C SER A 160 27.32 -1.43 -8.66
N GLU A 161 27.41 -2.43 -9.55
CA GLU A 161 26.53 -2.56 -10.72
C GLU A 161 25.08 -2.83 -10.30
N ALA A 162 24.86 -3.68 -9.29
CA ALA A 162 23.53 -3.95 -8.76
C ALA A 162 22.88 -2.69 -8.15
N GLN A 163 23.66 -1.91 -7.38
CA GLN A 163 23.21 -0.65 -6.81
C GLN A 163 22.93 0.40 -7.90
N ALA A 164 23.83 0.54 -8.89
CA ALA A 164 23.62 1.44 -10.02
C ALA A 164 22.36 1.08 -10.81
N ASN A 165 22.11 -0.21 -11.04
CA ASN A 165 20.91 -0.69 -11.70
C ASN A 165 19.63 -0.40 -10.91
N ASN A 166 19.66 -0.50 -9.58
CA ASN A 166 18.51 -0.14 -8.74
C ASN A 166 18.26 1.37 -8.78
N ARG A 167 19.32 2.20 -8.69
CA ARG A 167 19.21 3.66 -8.80
C ARG A 167 18.65 4.09 -10.16
N ARG A 168 19.09 3.45 -11.25
CA ARG A 168 18.55 3.69 -12.59
C ARG A 168 17.06 3.34 -12.68
N ALA A 169 16.65 2.19 -12.13
CA ALA A 169 15.24 1.80 -12.11
C ALA A 169 14.37 2.79 -11.32
N LEU A 170 14.85 3.28 -10.17
CA LEU A 170 14.16 4.29 -9.38
C LEU A 170 13.93 5.58 -10.18
N TRP A 171 14.98 6.09 -10.84
CA TRP A 171 14.87 7.28 -11.69
C TRP A 171 13.92 7.08 -12.87
N GLN A 172 13.95 5.91 -13.51
CA GLN A 172 13.04 5.60 -14.61
C GLN A 172 11.58 5.56 -14.16
N ILE A 173 11.30 4.88 -13.04
CA ILE A 173 9.94 4.78 -12.46
C ILE A 173 9.44 6.17 -12.05
N PHE A 174 10.28 6.94 -11.35
CA PHE A 174 9.94 8.30 -10.92
C PHE A 174 9.66 9.21 -12.12
N THR A 175 10.58 9.26 -13.08
CA THR A 175 10.48 10.14 -14.25
C THR A 175 9.27 9.77 -15.09
N ALA A 176 9.05 8.47 -15.35
CA ALA A 176 7.87 8.01 -16.08
C ALA A 176 6.58 8.37 -15.33
N ALA A 177 6.52 8.13 -14.01
CA ALA A 177 5.35 8.46 -13.21
C ALA A 177 5.03 9.97 -13.26
N PHE A 178 6.05 10.82 -13.13
CA PHE A 178 5.90 12.27 -13.12
C PHE A 178 5.53 12.81 -14.51
N VAL A 179 6.28 12.43 -15.55
CA VAL A 179 6.06 12.89 -16.92
C VAL A 179 4.68 12.48 -17.43
N VAL A 180 4.27 11.21 -17.24
CA VAL A 180 2.94 10.75 -17.68
C VAL A 180 1.82 11.56 -17.02
N ARG A 181 1.95 11.90 -15.73
CA ARG A 181 0.95 12.69 -15.01
C ARG A 181 0.89 14.13 -15.50
N VAL A 182 2.04 14.79 -15.66
CA VAL A 182 2.12 16.17 -16.16
C VAL A 182 1.61 16.25 -17.60
N LEU A 183 2.01 15.31 -18.46
CA LEU A 183 1.48 15.21 -19.82
C LEU A 183 -0.03 14.99 -19.80
N TYR A 184 -0.56 14.15 -18.91
CA TYR A 184 -2.00 13.97 -18.77
C TYR A 184 -2.71 15.27 -18.37
N ILE A 185 -2.16 16.04 -17.41
CA ILE A 185 -2.71 17.33 -16.99
C ILE A 185 -2.80 18.30 -18.18
N LEU A 186 -1.73 18.37 -18.98
CA LEU A 186 -1.66 19.23 -20.16
C LEU A 186 -2.63 18.79 -21.26
N LEU A 187 -2.59 17.51 -21.64
CA LEU A 187 -3.40 16.97 -22.74
C LEU A 187 -4.89 16.92 -22.41
N ALA A 188 -5.24 16.47 -21.20
CA ALA A 188 -6.63 16.38 -20.74
C ALA A 188 -7.16 17.69 -20.15
N HIS A 189 -6.34 18.75 -20.11
CA HIS A 189 -6.69 20.08 -19.60
C HIS A 189 -7.33 20.07 -18.20
N THR A 190 -6.88 19.18 -17.32
CA THR A 190 -7.52 18.98 -16.00
C THR A 190 -7.34 20.18 -15.06
N PHE A 191 -6.44 21.10 -15.40
CA PHE A 191 -6.30 22.40 -14.73
C PHE A 191 -7.45 23.37 -15.03
N LYS A 192 -8.33 23.07 -16.00
CA LYS A 192 -9.58 23.81 -16.24
C LYS A 192 -10.67 23.28 -15.31
N VAL A 193 -10.71 23.80 -14.09
CA VAL A 193 -11.76 23.48 -13.11
C VAL A 193 -13.03 24.26 -13.46
N ARG A 194 -14.20 23.65 -13.27
CA ARG A 194 -15.48 24.30 -13.55
C ARG A 194 -15.73 25.43 -12.53
N PRO A 195 -16.25 26.59 -12.96
CA PRO A 195 -16.54 27.71 -12.06
C PRO A 195 -17.90 27.60 -11.35
N SER A 196 -18.64 26.48 -11.50
CA SER A 196 -19.95 26.28 -10.89
C SER A 196 -19.90 26.40 -9.36
N ASP A 197 -21.02 26.85 -8.78
CA ASP A 197 -21.20 27.05 -7.33
C ASP A 197 -20.10 27.90 -6.70
N ASP A 198 -19.72 29.00 -7.37
CA ASP A 198 -18.60 29.86 -6.96
C ASP A 198 -17.30 29.05 -6.76
N HIS A 199 -16.91 28.32 -7.81
CA HIS A 199 -15.68 27.54 -7.89
C HIS A 199 -15.54 26.44 -6.82
N PHE A 200 -16.65 25.90 -6.31
CA PHE A 200 -16.58 24.93 -5.22
C PHE A 200 -15.86 23.63 -5.61
N GLU A 201 -15.96 23.19 -6.86
CA GLU A 201 -15.18 22.03 -7.36
C GLU A 201 -13.66 22.26 -7.31
N PHE A 202 -13.21 23.52 -7.20
CA PHE A 202 -11.81 23.87 -7.02
C PHE A 202 -11.40 23.58 -5.58
N GLY A 203 -11.11 22.31 -5.31
CA GLY A 203 -10.60 21.85 -4.04
C GLY A 203 -11.58 21.95 -2.88
N TRP A 204 -12.89 22.03 -3.14
CA TRP A 204 -13.96 21.94 -2.14
C TRP A 204 -13.71 22.85 -0.93
N GLU A 205 -13.86 22.35 0.30
CA GLU A 205 -13.65 23.13 1.51
C GLU A 205 -12.20 23.66 1.63
N MET A 206 -11.20 22.90 1.17
CA MET A 206 -9.79 23.34 1.19
C MET A 206 -9.54 24.52 0.25
N GLY A 207 -10.21 24.55 -0.90
CA GLY A 207 -10.14 25.68 -1.83
C GLY A 207 -10.86 26.91 -1.31
N ARG A 208 -12.00 26.74 -0.63
CA ARG A 208 -12.72 27.83 0.04
C ARG A 208 -11.87 28.47 1.14
N ILE A 209 -11.30 27.66 2.02
CA ILE A 209 -10.40 28.14 3.08
C ILE A 209 -9.12 28.72 2.48
N GLY A 210 -8.59 28.11 1.41
CA GLY A 210 -7.44 28.63 0.67
C GLY A 210 -7.69 30.03 0.10
N ARG A 211 -8.88 30.29 -0.45
CA ARG A 211 -9.30 31.64 -0.87
C ARG A 211 -9.36 32.58 0.32
N SER A 212 -9.97 32.15 1.42
CA SER A 212 -10.09 32.96 2.63
C SER A 212 -8.72 33.43 3.16
N LEU A 213 -7.76 32.49 3.22
CA LEU A 213 -6.36 32.77 3.56
C LEU A 213 -5.70 33.75 2.60
N ALA A 214 -5.87 33.55 1.29
CA ALA A 214 -5.25 34.40 0.27
C ALA A 214 -5.83 35.82 0.23
N THR A 215 -7.09 35.99 0.64
CA THR A 215 -7.81 37.28 0.66
C THR A 215 -7.73 38.00 2.00
N GLY A 216 -7.03 37.46 2.99
CA GLY A 216 -6.79 38.12 4.28
C GLY A 216 -7.84 37.85 5.35
N HIS A 217 -8.82 36.98 5.11
CA HIS A 217 -9.87 36.63 6.07
C HIS A 217 -9.45 35.53 7.08
N GLY A 218 -8.22 35.04 6.97
CA GLY A 218 -7.65 34.02 7.85
C GLY A 218 -8.10 32.60 7.49
N TYR A 219 -7.94 31.66 8.44
CA TYR A 219 -8.36 30.27 8.27
C TYR A 219 -9.85 30.13 8.63
N SER A 220 -10.71 30.40 7.65
CA SER A 220 -12.16 30.59 7.80
C SER A 220 -12.91 30.14 6.55
N ASP A 221 -14.24 30.16 6.62
CA ASP A 221 -15.17 30.04 5.50
C ASP A 221 -14.99 28.73 4.68
N PRO A 222 -15.25 27.54 5.27
CA PRO A 222 -15.16 26.26 4.56
C PRO A 222 -16.28 26.05 3.54
N PHE A 223 -17.34 26.86 3.60
CA PHE A 223 -18.52 26.74 2.75
C PHE A 223 -18.80 28.05 1.99
N THR A 224 -20.01 28.19 1.46
CA THR A 224 -20.45 29.39 0.74
C THR A 224 -20.69 30.55 1.71
N GLY A 225 -20.25 31.75 1.35
CA GLY A 225 -20.39 32.96 2.16
C GLY A 225 -19.36 33.10 3.27
N HIS A 226 -19.66 33.96 4.25
CA HIS A 226 -18.81 34.22 5.41
C HIS A 226 -19.39 33.54 6.63
N THR A 227 -18.81 32.40 7.00
CA THR A 227 -19.24 31.59 8.14
C THR A 227 -18.27 31.67 9.32
N GLY A 228 -17.16 32.39 9.16
CA GLY A 228 -16.21 32.67 10.22
C GLY A 228 -15.08 31.63 10.32
N PRO A 229 -14.25 31.71 11.38
CA PRO A 229 -13.11 30.82 11.59
C PRO A 229 -13.51 29.34 11.60
N THR A 230 -12.66 28.48 11.03
CA THR A 230 -12.94 27.03 10.89
C THR A 230 -11.78 26.15 11.35
N ALA A 231 -12.11 24.95 11.82
CA ALA A 231 -11.26 23.79 12.02
C ALA A 231 -11.76 22.56 11.21
N TRP A 232 -12.60 22.77 10.18
CA TRP A 232 -13.29 21.71 9.44
C TRP A 232 -12.34 20.73 8.74
N VAL A 233 -11.21 21.24 8.23
CA VAL A 233 -10.13 20.46 7.63
C VAL A 233 -8.79 20.79 8.28
N PRO A 234 -7.87 19.81 8.37
CA PRO A 234 -6.50 20.04 8.84
C PRO A 234 -5.73 21.05 7.98
N PRO A 235 -4.73 21.76 8.54
CA PRO A 235 -4.14 22.92 7.88
C PRO A 235 -3.10 22.57 6.81
N GLY A 236 -2.50 21.39 6.83
CA GLY A 236 -1.29 21.06 6.05
C GLY A 236 -1.44 21.28 4.55
N TYR A 237 -2.44 20.65 3.93
CA TYR A 237 -2.69 20.83 2.49
C TYR A 237 -3.39 22.16 2.19
N THR A 238 -4.27 22.63 3.08
CA THR A 238 -5.03 23.87 2.92
C THR A 238 -4.12 25.11 2.89
N LEU A 239 -3.09 25.15 3.74
CA LEU A 239 -2.10 26.23 3.74
C LEU A 239 -1.29 26.26 2.43
N LEU A 240 -0.98 25.10 1.85
CA LEU A 240 -0.36 25.02 0.52
C LEU A 240 -1.28 25.64 -0.54
N VAL A 241 -2.57 25.29 -0.53
CA VAL A 241 -3.56 25.87 -1.46
C VAL A 241 -3.64 27.39 -1.30
N GLY A 242 -3.74 27.90 -0.08
CA GLY A 242 -3.76 29.34 0.20
C GLY A 242 -2.49 30.06 -0.25
N GLY A 243 -1.31 29.46 -0.03
CA GLY A 243 -0.04 30.00 -0.51
C GLY A 243 0.03 30.08 -2.04
N VAL A 244 -0.41 29.03 -2.74
CA VAL A 244 -0.49 29.03 -4.21
C VAL A 244 -1.45 30.11 -4.70
N PHE A 245 -2.63 30.25 -4.08
CA PHE A 245 -3.59 31.30 -4.44
C PHE A 245 -3.04 32.71 -4.26
N ARG A 246 -2.24 32.94 -3.22
CA ARG A 246 -1.60 34.23 -2.98
C ARG A 246 -0.58 34.60 -4.06
N ILE A 247 0.12 33.62 -4.64
CA ILE A 247 1.18 33.83 -5.63
C ILE A 247 0.60 33.86 -7.06
N PHE A 248 -0.28 32.92 -7.39
CA PHE A 248 -0.73 32.65 -8.76
C PHE A 248 -2.20 33.03 -9.02
N GLY A 249 -2.89 33.59 -8.03
CA GLY A 249 -4.28 34.04 -8.10
C GLY A 249 -5.28 32.99 -7.62
N VAL A 250 -6.32 33.46 -6.94
CA VAL A 250 -7.43 32.64 -6.45
C VAL A 250 -8.18 31.99 -7.62
N TYR A 251 -8.40 30.67 -7.53
CA TYR A 251 -9.11 29.87 -8.54
C TYR A 251 -8.56 29.97 -9.98
N SER A 252 -7.32 30.44 -10.14
CA SER A 252 -6.72 30.58 -11.46
C SER A 252 -6.34 29.21 -12.06
N LYS A 253 -6.30 29.14 -13.39
CA LYS A 253 -5.80 27.95 -14.12
C LYS A 253 -4.35 27.64 -13.74
N LEU A 254 -3.55 28.66 -13.47
CA LEU A 254 -2.15 28.51 -13.06
C LEU A 254 -2.06 27.90 -11.66
N SER A 255 -2.87 28.36 -10.71
CA SER A 255 -2.99 27.76 -9.38
C SER A 255 -3.38 26.28 -9.45
N ALA A 256 -4.36 25.95 -10.30
CA ALA A 256 -4.75 24.55 -10.51
C ALA A 256 -3.60 23.72 -11.09
N PHE A 257 -2.92 24.23 -12.12
CA PHE A 257 -1.78 23.54 -12.74
C PHE A 257 -0.64 23.28 -11.75
N VAL A 258 -0.28 24.28 -10.93
CA VAL A 258 0.77 24.16 -9.91
C VAL A 258 0.40 23.12 -8.86
N LEU A 259 -0.84 23.16 -8.33
CA LEU A 259 -1.30 22.21 -7.30
C LEU A 259 -1.38 20.77 -7.84
N LEU A 260 -1.89 20.59 -9.07
CA LEU A 260 -1.96 19.26 -9.70
C LEU A 260 -0.56 18.72 -10.04
N THR A 261 0.37 19.60 -10.43
CA THR A 261 1.78 19.21 -10.66
C THR A 261 2.46 18.81 -9.35
N PHE A 262 2.21 19.53 -8.26
CA PHE A 262 2.69 19.18 -6.93
C PHE A 262 2.13 17.82 -6.46
N ASN A 263 0.83 17.59 -6.63
CA ASN A 263 0.21 16.28 -6.36
C ASN A 263 0.84 15.17 -7.20
N SER A 264 1.18 15.46 -8.46
CA SER A 264 1.84 14.53 -9.37
C SER A 264 3.26 14.20 -8.94
N LEU A 265 4.00 15.16 -8.39
CA LEU A 265 5.31 14.94 -7.79
C LEU A 265 5.22 13.98 -6.60
N LEU A 266 4.30 14.20 -5.66
CA LEU A 266 4.09 13.32 -4.50
C LEU A 266 3.63 11.91 -4.92
N SER A 267 2.76 11.82 -5.93
CA SER A 267 2.33 10.54 -6.49
C SER A 267 3.50 9.78 -7.17
N ALA A 268 4.42 10.49 -7.84
CA ALA A 268 5.62 9.90 -8.43
C ALA A 268 6.62 9.42 -7.36
N LEU A 269 6.80 10.17 -6.27
CA LEU A 269 7.59 9.73 -5.11
C LEU A 269 7.01 8.48 -4.45
N THR A 270 5.67 8.36 -4.40
CA THR A 270 5.01 7.15 -3.91
C THR A 270 5.40 5.91 -4.72
N ALA A 271 5.61 6.04 -6.03
CA ALA A 271 6.09 4.94 -6.89
C ALA A 271 7.48 4.42 -6.46
N VAL A 272 8.37 5.34 -6.08
CA VAL A 272 9.71 5.03 -5.55
C VAL A 272 9.60 4.30 -4.22
N PHE A 273 8.72 4.76 -3.32
CA PHE A 273 8.49 4.07 -2.05
C PHE A 273 7.87 2.68 -2.23
N CYS A 274 6.96 2.50 -3.21
CA CYS A 274 6.45 1.18 -3.58
C CYS A 274 7.56 0.22 -4.03
N TYR A 275 8.48 0.70 -4.87
CA TYR A 275 9.66 -0.07 -5.27
C TYR A 275 10.48 -0.47 -4.05
N GLU A 276 10.76 0.47 -3.15
CA GLU A 276 11.60 0.21 -1.98
C GLU A 276 10.97 -0.81 -1.02
N ILE A 277 9.67 -0.68 -0.71
CA ILE A 277 8.95 -1.68 0.12
C ILE A 277 9.02 -3.05 -0.56
N GLY A 278 8.79 -3.11 -1.88
CA GLY A 278 8.88 -4.33 -2.67
C GLY A 278 10.25 -5.00 -2.59
N LEU A 279 11.32 -4.21 -2.65
CA LEU A 279 12.70 -4.68 -2.60
C LEU A 279 13.06 -5.21 -1.20
N ARG A 280 12.70 -4.46 -0.15
CA ARG A 280 13.02 -4.78 1.25
C ARG A 280 12.24 -5.99 1.78
N CYS A 281 10.96 -6.10 1.46
CA CYS A 281 10.09 -7.16 2.00
C CYS A 281 10.04 -8.42 1.14
N PHE A 282 10.33 -8.31 -0.16
CA PHE A 282 10.12 -9.42 -1.10
C PHE A 282 11.36 -9.70 -1.94
N ASN A 283 11.41 -9.15 -3.15
CA ASN A 283 12.50 -9.35 -4.11
C ASN A 283 12.45 -8.25 -5.19
N ARG A 284 13.52 -8.17 -6.00
CA ARG A 284 13.66 -7.16 -7.05
C ARG A 284 12.55 -7.20 -8.11
N ARG A 285 12.00 -8.37 -8.43
CA ARG A 285 10.89 -8.47 -9.41
C ARG A 285 9.64 -7.81 -8.85
N VAL A 286 9.29 -8.11 -7.60
CA VAL A 286 8.15 -7.46 -6.91
C VAL A 286 8.38 -5.96 -6.81
N ALA A 287 9.59 -5.50 -6.47
CA ALA A 287 9.96 -4.08 -6.45
C ALA A 287 9.68 -3.38 -7.78
N LEU A 288 10.24 -3.90 -8.88
CA LEU A 288 10.10 -3.32 -10.22
C LEU A 288 8.63 -3.24 -10.65
N TRP A 289 7.90 -4.34 -10.54
CA TRP A 289 6.51 -4.38 -10.97
C TRP A 289 5.58 -3.57 -10.07
N SER A 290 5.87 -3.45 -8.77
CA SER A 290 5.08 -2.59 -7.86
C SER A 290 5.27 -1.11 -8.19
N GLY A 291 6.52 -0.69 -8.44
CA GLY A 291 6.82 0.68 -8.84
C GLY A 291 6.20 1.04 -10.19
N TRP A 292 6.32 0.17 -11.19
CA TRP A 292 5.70 0.38 -12.51
C TRP A 292 4.17 0.34 -12.48
N LEU A 293 3.59 -0.58 -11.71
CA LEU A 293 2.14 -0.63 -11.51
C LEU A 293 1.66 0.70 -10.92
N TRP A 294 2.25 1.20 -9.84
CA TRP A 294 1.88 2.50 -9.28
C TRP A 294 2.12 3.67 -10.24
N ALA A 295 3.23 3.65 -10.97
CA ALA A 295 3.58 4.70 -11.94
C ALA A 295 2.53 4.84 -13.04
N LEU A 296 1.93 3.75 -13.49
CA LEU A 296 1.04 3.73 -14.66
C LEU A 296 -0.42 3.36 -14.33
N TYR A 297 -0.76 3.09 -13.07
CA TYR A 297 -2.11 2.67 -12.67
C TYR A 297 -3.11 3.84 -12.73
N PRO A 298 -4.07 3.84 -13.68
CA PRO A 298 -4.92 5.01 -13.95
C PRO A 298 -5.81 5.41 -12.76
N ALA A 299 -6.30 4.44 -11.99
CA ALA A 299 -7.19 4.71 -10.86
C ALA A 299 -6.45 5.29 -9.64
N ALA A 300 -5.15 5.08 -9.47
CA ALA A 300 -4.35 5.85 -8.51
C ALA A 300 -3.95 7.22 -9.10
N MET A 301 -3.64 7.26 -10.39
CA MET A 301 -3.22 8.48 -11.10
C MET A 301 -4.29 9.59 -11.07
N GLN A 302 -5.58 9.24 -11.17
CA GLN A 302 -6.68 10.21 -11.22
C GLN A 302 -6.67 11.19 -10.03
N TYR A 303 -6.28 10.75 -8.84
CA TYR A 303 -6.25 11.60 -7.65
C TYR A 303 -5.12 12.64 -7.69
N ALA A 304 -4.06 12.39 -8.46
CA ALA A 304 -2.97 13.34 -8.64
C ALA A 304 -3.26 14.37 -9.73
N VAL A 305 -3.98 13.96 -10.79
CA VAL A 305 -4.14 14.78 -11.99
C VAL A 305 -5.49 15.51 -12.09
N ARG A 306 -6.50 15.12 -11.30
CA ARG A 306 -7.84 15.75 -11.32
C ARG A 306 -8.28 16.36 -10.00
N TRP A 307 -7.77 15.88 -8.87
CA TRP A 307 -8.26 16.26 -7.56
C TRP A 307 -7.25 17.17 -6.86
N ILE A 308 -7.67 18.39 -6.54
CA ILE A 308 -6.92 19.32 -5.68
C ILE A 308 -7.35 19.03 -4.25
N TRP A 309 -6.76 18.01 -3.64
CA TRP A 309 -7.13 17.50 -2.32
C TRP A 309 -5.95 16.72 -1.71
N GLU A 310 -5.96 16.50 -0.39
CA GLU A 310 -4.80 16.02 0.36
C GLU A 310 -4.40 14.56 0.13
N MET A 311 -5.26 13.75 -0.52
CA MET A 311 -5.10 12.29 -0.61
C MET A 311 -3.74 11.84 -1.13
N THR A 312 -3.20 12.52 -2.13
CA THR A 312 -1.89 12.19 -2.71
C THR A 312 -0.76 12.47 -1.72
N ALA A 313 -0.85 13.57 -0.98
CA ALA A 313 0.08 13.89 0.10
C ALA A 313 -0.02 12.89 1.25
N THR A 314 -1.23 12.57 1.70
CA THR A 314 -1.47 11.54 2.73
C THR A 314 -0.85 10.21 2.34
N THR A 315 -1.08 9.77 1.10
CA THR A 315 -0.60 8.48 0.59
C THR A 315 0.92 8.46 0.46
N CYS A 316 1.52 9.55 -0.05
CA CYS A 316 2.96 9.68 -0.17
C CYS A 316 3.65 9.65 1.20
N ILE A 317 3.19 10.48 2.15
CA ILE A 317 3.78 10.57 3.49
C ILE A 317 3.58 9.24 4.25
N PHE A 318 2.39 8.63 4.18
CA PHE A 318 2.15 7.34 4.82
C PHE A 318 3.04 6.23 4.24
N THR A 319 3.23 6.19 2.92
CA THR A 319 4.12 5.19 2.29
C THR A 319 5.58 5.46 2.65
N ALA A 320 5.99 6.73 2.75
CA ALA A 320 7.31 7.12 3.24
C ALA A 320 7.53 6.69 4.71
N LEU A 321 6.51 6.82 5.57
CA LEU A 321 6.54 6.33 6.95
C LEU A 321 6.71 4.81 7.02
N LEU A 322 6.05 4.05 6.14
CA LEU A 322 6.25 2.61 6.05
C LEU A 322 7.69 2.27 5.61
N VAL A 323 8.24 2.98 4.62
CA VAL A 323 9.65 2.83 4.23
C VAL A 323 10.60 3.16 5.39
N LEU A 324 10.39 4.28 6.09
CA LEU A 324 11.19 4.68 7.24
C LEU A 324 11.13 3.63 8.35
N MET A 325 9.94 3.13 8.67
CA MET A 325 9.74 2.06 9.64
C MET A 325 10.51 0.78 9.25
N LEU A 326 10.49 0.40 7.96
CA LEU A 326 11.27 -0.75 7.47
C LEU A 326 12.78 -0.53 7.58
N ARG A 327 13.27 0.67 7.26
CA ARG A 327 14.68 1.08 7.42
C ARG A 327 15.11 1.04 8.88
N MET A 328 14.32 1.60 9.78
CA MET A 328 14.57 1.59 11.23
C MET A 328 14.62 0.16 11.81
N ARG A 329 13.97 -0.79 11.14
CA ARG A 329 14.00 -2.21 11.52
C ARG A 329 15.16 -3.00 10.90
N GLY A 330 15.91 -2.38 9.99
CA GLY A 330 16.94 -3.03 9.19
C GLY A 330 16.39 -4.08 8.23
N ILE A 331 15.14 -3.92 7.75
CA ILE A 331 14.54 -4.88 6.81
C ILE A 331 15.14 -4.63 5.41
N GLY A 332 15.82 -5.65 4.89
CA GLY A 332 16.44 -5.62 3.56
C GLY A 332 17.88 -5.11 3.55
N ASP A 333 18.46 -4.79 4.72
CA ASP A 333 19.84 -4.35 4.84
C ASP A 333 20.75 -5.53 5.24
N ASP A 334 21.99 -5.56 4.73
CA ASP A 334 22.96 -6.64 4.98
C ASP A 334 23.42 -6.70 6.44
N GLN A 335 23.50 -5.53 7.09
CA GLN A 335 23.80 -5.41 8.51
C GLN A 335 22.66 -4.68 9.21
N ARG A 336 22.22 -5.26 10.33
CA ARG A 336 21.17 -4.66 11.14
C ARG A 336 21.77 -3.58 12.03
N SER A 337 21.56 -2.33 11.66
CA SER A 337 21.90 -1.18 12.49
C SER A 337 20.71 -0.80 13.39
N GLU A 338 21.01 -0.32 14.59
CA GLU A 338 19.99 0.30 15.43
C GLU A 338 19.51 1.62 14.80
N PRO A 339 18.21 1.95 14.92
CA PRO A 339 17.72 3.20 14.39
C PRO A 339 18.34 4.40 15.09
N THR A 340 18.85 5.35 14.28
CA THR A 340 19.49 6.57 14.78
C THR A 340 18.45 7.54 15.35
N TRP A 341 18.89 8.46 16.22
CA TRP A 341 18.01 9.51 16.74
C TRP A 341 17.38 10.35 15.62
N GLN A 342 18.09 10.55 14.50
CA GLN A 342 17.60 11.26 13.31
C GLN A 342 16.43 10.53 12.65
N GLN A 343 16.47 9.20 12.60
CA GLN A 343 15.35 8.41 12.08
C GLN A 343 14.12 8.48 12.99
N TRP A 344 14.33 8.48 14.31
CA TRP A 344 13.24 8.71 15.27
C TRP A 344 12.67 10.12 15.17
N ALA A 345 13.53 11.14 15.03
CA ALA A 345 13.11 12.51 14.81
C ALA A 345 12.29 12.64 13.52
N ALA A 346 12.78 12.08 12.41
CA ALA A 346 12.05 12.02 11.14
C ALA A 346 10.72 11.28 11.28
N PHE A 347 10.66 10.20 12.06
CA PHE A 347 9.42 9.45 12.29
C PHE A 347 8.37 10.29 13.02
N GLY A 348 8.76 10.99 14.09
CA GLY A 348 7.88 11.90 14.84
C GLY A 348 7.39 13.07 13.99
N LEU A 349 8.32 13.74 13.29
CA LEU A 349 8.01 14.86 12.40
C LEU A 349 7.07 14.44 11.26
N LEU A 350 7.33 13.33 10.58
CA LEU A 350 6.49 12.85 9.47
C LEU A 350 5.09 12.44 9.95
N TRP A 351 4.95 11.83 11.13
CA TRP A 351 3.63 11.57 11.72
C TRP A 351 2.89 12.87 12.07
N GLY A 352 3.61 13.89 12.54
CA GLY A 352 3.04 15.22 12.84
C GLY A 352 2.55 15.91 11.58
N VAL A 353 3.37 15.91 10.51
CA VAL A 353 2.99 16.44 9.20
C VAL A 353 1.81 15.64 8.63
N LEU A 354 1.82 14.30 8.74
CA LEU A 354 0.70 13.47 8.30
C LEU A 354 -0.58 13.84 9.04
N ALA A 355 -0.53 14.06 10.36
CA ALA A 355 -1.68 14.49 11.15
C ALA A 355 -2.24 15.85 10.68
N MET A 356 -1.35 16.79 10.34
CA MET A 356 -1.70 18.10 9.79
C MET A 356 -2.27 18.02 8.37
N VAL A 357 -1.99 16.95 7.62
CA VAL A 357 -2.56 16.73 6.28
C VAL A 357 -3.88 15.97 6.38
N ASN A 358 -3.89 14.82 7.06
CA ASN A 358 -5.06 13.99 7.27
C ASN A 358 -4.88 13.14 8.55
N PRO A 359 -5.76 13.25 9.55
CA PRO A 359 -5.64 12.50 10.81
C PRO A 359 -6.02 11.01 10.70
N SER A 360 -6.75 10.59 9.66
CA SER A 360 -7.28 9.22 9.56
C SER A 360 -6.22 8.11 9.66
N PRO A 361 -5.01 8.25 9.07
CA PRO A 361 -3.98 7.21 9.20
C PRO A 361 -3.34 7.10 10.58
N LEU A 362 -3.61 8.01 11.53
CA LEU A 362 -3.02 7.97 12.89
C LEU A 362 -3.38 6.71 13.66
N ILE A 363 -4.46 6.00 13.27
CA ILE A 363 -4.79 4.68 13.83
C ILE A 363 -3.64 3.65 13.62
N MET A 364 -2.75 3.89 12.64
CA MET A 364 -1.57 3.06 12.38
C MET A 364 -0.31 3.49 13.16
N LEU A 365 -0.33 4.65 13.84
CA LEU A 365 0.82 5.14 14.61
C LEU A 365 1.23 4.15 15.71
N PRO A 366 0.32 3.63 16.58
CA PRO A 366 0.71 2.64 17.58
C PRO A 366 1.30 1.38 16.96
N VAL A 367 0.72 0.90 15.85
CA VAL A 367 1.20 -0.34 15.21
C VAL A 367 2.62 -0.18 14.66
N THR A 368 2.88 0.92 13.95
CA THR A 368 4.21 1.19 13.38
C THR A 368 5.24 1.49 14.46
N ALA A 369 4.89 2.25 15.50
CA ALA A 369 5.78 2.55 16.63
C ALA A 369 6.13 1.28 17.42
N LEU A 370 5.14 0.47 17.78
CA LEU A 370 5.35 -0.80 18.49
C LEU A 370 6.17 -1.79 17.65
N TYR A 371 5.95 -1.82 16.33
CA TYR A 371 6.76 -2.64 15.45
C TYR A 371 8.25 -2.26 15.49
N ILE A 372 8.57 -0.97 15.56
CA ILE A 372 9.94 -0.47 15.74
C ILE A 372 10.47 -0.84 17.13
N LEU A 373 9.70 -0.55 18.19
CA LEU A 373 10.10 -0.74 19.59
C LEU A 373 10.39 -2.21 19.95
N PHE A 374 9.55 -3.15 19.51
CA PHE A 374 9.69 -4.59 19.79
C PHE A 374 10.75 -5.26 18.89
N ALA A 375 11.93 -4.68 18.77
CA ALA A 375 13.07 -5.37 18.15
C ALA A 375 13.69 -6.37 19.12
N PRO A 376 14.18 -7.53 18.63
CA PRO A 376 14.70 -8.61 19.47
C PRO A 376 15.83 -8.24 20.46
N GLN A 377 16.43 -7.05 20.31
CA GLN A 377 17.50 -6.55 21.17
C GLN A 377 17.03 -5.25 21.82
N TRP A 378 16.51 -5.33 23.04
CA TRP A 378 16.05 -4.15 23.79
C TRP A 378 17.24 -3.28 24.22
N GLN A 379 17.12 -1.98 24.02
CA GLN A 379 18.10 -1.00 24.48
C GLN A 379 17.38 0.19 25.11
N THR A 380 17.81 0.62 26.29
CA THR A 380 17.18 1.73 27.05
C THR A 380 17.15 3.04 26.25
N LYS A 381 18.17 3.30 25.42
CA LYS A 381 18.25 4.47 24.54
C LYS A 381 17.12 4.54 23.50
N ARG A 382 16.53 3.40 23.13
CA ARG A 382 15.41 3.35 22.18
C ARG A 382 14.16 4.03 22.72
N LEU A 383 13.92 3.94 24.03
CA LEU A 383 12.78 4.60 24.67
C LEU A 383 12.97 6.12 24.69
N ALA A 384 14.20 6.60 24.94
CA ALA A 384 14.52 8.03 24.87
C ALA A 384 14.31 8.59 23.45
N HIS A 385 14.75 7.88 22.41
CA HIS A 385 14.50 8.30 21.04
C HIS A 385 13.01 8.23 20.64
N ALA A 386 12.26 7.26 21.15
CA ALA A 386 10.82 7.20 20.95
C ALA A 386 10.08 8.35 21.65
N ALA A 387 10.53 8.73 22.85
CA ALA A 387 10.04 9.91 23.54
C ALA A 387 10.34 11.19 22.74
N LEU A 388 11.56 11.32 22.19
CA LEU A 388 11.91 12.42 21.28
C LEU A 388 10.97 12.47 20.06
N ALA A 389 10.68 11.33 19.43
CA ALA A 389 9.73 11.27 18.32
C ALA A 389 8.32 11.73 18.75
N GLY A 390 7.88 11.35 19.95
CA GLY A 390 6.62 11.82 20.54
C GLY A 390 6.59 13.32 20.78
N VAL A 391 7.67 13.89 21.34
CA VAL A 391 7.81 15.34 21.55
C VAL A 391 7.77 16.08 20.21
N LEU A 392 8.48 15.60 19.19
CA LEU A 392 8.49 16.24 17.87
C LEU A 392 7.13 16.13 17.16
N PHE A 393 6.44 14.99 17.30
CA PHE A 393 5.06 14.86 16.84
C PHE A 393 4.15 15.92 17.48
N LEU A 394 4.21 16.04 18.81
CA LEU A 394 3.42 17.03 19.56
C LEU A 394 3.80 18.46 19.17
N ALA A 395 5.08 18.76 18.99
CA ALA A 395 5.56 20.07 18.59
C ALA A 395 5.03 20.51 17.21
N VAL A 396 4.83 19.57 16.28
CA VAL A 396 4.24 19.88 14.96
C VAL A 396 2.75 20.20 15.05
N ILE A 397 2.00 19.48 15.89
CA ILE A 397 0.53 19.68 16.00
C ILE A 397 0.16 20.81 16.97
N ALA A 398 1.07 21.18 17.88
CA ALA A 398 0.81 22.13 18.95
C ALA A 398 0.41 23.53 18.46
N PRO A 399 1.06 24.15 17.45
CA PRO A 399 0.67 25.49 16.98
C PRO A 399 -0.76 25.53 16.46
N TRP A 400 -1.17 24.51 15.70
CA TRP A 400 -2.53 24.40 15.20
C TRP A 400 -3.55 24.17 16.33
N THR A 401 -3.21 23.29 17.27
CA THR A 401 -4.04 23.03 18.46
C THR A 401 -4.21 24.31 19.29
N ALA A 402 -3.14 25.07 19.50
CA ALA A 402 -3.15 26.32 20.25
C ALA A 402 -4.00 27.38 19.54
N ARG A 403 -3.89 27.50 18.20
CA ARG A 403 -4.77 28.38 17.41
C ARG A 403 -6.23 28.00 17.59
N ASN A 404 -6.56 26.71 17.49
CA ASN A 404 -7.95 26.27 17.63
C ASN A 404 -8.48 26.54 19.04
N TYR A 405 -7.65 26.34 20.07
CA TYR A 405 -8.02 26.68 21.44
C TYR A 405 -8.26 28.19 21.62
N ALA A 406 -7.39 29.03 21.06
CA ALA A 406 -7.53 30.48 21.14
C ALA A 406 -8.77 31.00 20.41
N VAL A 407 -9.11 30.42 19.26
CA VAL A 407 -10.23 30.85 18.41
C VAL A 407 -11.58 30.30 18.88
N PHE A 408 -11.62 29.03 19.27
CA PHE A 408 -12.88 28.33 19.58
C PHE A 408 -13.11 28.14 21.08
N HIS A 409 -12.14 28.49 21.94
CA HIS A 409 -12.15 28.20 23.37
C HIS A 409 -12.45 26.73 23.68
N ARG A 410 -12.00 25.84 22.78
CA ARG A 410 -12.21 24.39 22.84
C ARG A 410 -10.97 23.64 22.40
N PHE A 411 -10.70 22.49 23.03
CA PHE A 411 -9.59 21.64 22.68
C PHE A 411 -9.89 20.86 21.39
N ILE A 412 -9.46 21.40 20.25
CA ILE A 412 -9.62 20.79 18.92
C ILE A 412 -8.22 20.58 18.33
N PRO A 413 -7.60 19.40 18.50
CA PRO A 413 -6.20 19.20 18.14
C PRO A 413 -5.93 19.22 16.62
N LEU A 414 -6.88 18.74 15.81
CA LEU A 414 -6.69 18.57 14.36
C LEU A 414 -7.87 19.11 13.56
N ARG A 415 -9.06 18.53 13.73
CA ARG A 415 -10.31 18.94 13.08
C ARG A 415 -11.53 18.52 13.90
N ASP A 416 -12.69 19.11 13.65
CA ASP A 416 -13.93 18.86 14.40
C ASP A 416 -15.12 18.34 13.56
N ASN A 417 -14.95 18.22 12.23
CA ASN A 417 -16.00 17.80 11.30
C ASN A 417 -16.56 16.38 11.50
N PHE A 418 -15.98 15.56 12.38
CA PHE A 418 -16.41 14.18 12.60
C PHE A 418 -17.89 14.06 12.97
N GLY A 419 -18.41 14.96 13.80
CA GLY A 419 -19.82 14.94 14.21
C GLY A 419 -20.79 15.11 13.04
N ALA A 420 -20.43 15.99 12.10
CA ALA A 420 -21.21 16.26 10.91
C ALA A 420 -21.22 15.07 9.94
N GLU A 421 -20.04 14.52 9.66
CA GLU A 421 -19.85 13.32 8.82
C GLU A 421 -20.59 12.12 9.43
N ASN A 422 -20.54 11.96 10.76
CA ASN A 422 -21.24 10.89 11.46
C ASN A 422 -22.75 11.00 11.32
N TYR A 423 -23.32 12.20 11.45
CA TYR A 423 -24.76 12.41 11.26
C TYR A 423 -25.21 12.22 9.82
N GLN A 424 -24.39 12.66 8.86
CA GLN A 424 -24.64 12.40 7.45
C GLN A 424 -24.73 10.90 7.14
N GLY A 425 -23.79 10.13 7.71
CA GLY A 425 -23.74 8.68 7.53
C GLY A 425 -24.78 7.91 8.34
N ASN A 426 -25.24 8.43 9.47
CA ASN A 426 -26.04 7.72 10.46
C ASN A 426 -27.26 8.56 10.89
N SER A 427 -28.22 8.68 9.97
CA SER A 427 -29.51 9.35 10.15
C SER A 427 -30.58 8.69 9.28
N ASP A 428 -31.85 9.11 9.43
CA ASP A 428 -32.95 8.54 8.66
C ASP A 428 -32.84 8.75 7.14
N TRP A 429 -32.08 9.76 6.73
CA TRP A 429 -31.81 10.10 5.34
C TRP A 429 -30.64 9.32 4.75
N SER A 430 -29.85 8.64 5.58
CA SER A 430 -28.69 7.89 5.11
C SER A 430 -29.11 6.65 4.33
N THR A 431 -28.62 6.58 3.10
CA THR A 431 -28.72 5.41 2.22
C THR A 431 -27.43 4.61 2.18
N GLY A 432 -26.41 5.00 2.96
CA GLY A 432 -25.06 4.41 2.97
C GLY A 432 -24.16 4.86 1.81
N PHE A 433 -24.64 5.75 0.95
CA PHE A 433 -23.82 6.42 -0.07
C PHE A 433 -23.15 7.68 0.52
N PRO A 434 -22.02 8.12 -0.07
CA PRO A 434 -21.24 9.25 0.46
C PRO A 434 -21.90 10.61 0.38
N TRP A 435 -23.04 10.72 -0.30
CA TRP A 435 -23.73 11.97 -0.54
C TRP A 435 -25.07 11.96 0.18
N GLY A 436 -25.22 12.87 1.14
CA GLY A 436 -26.47 13.13 1.85
C GLY A 436 -26.68 14.63 2.01
N ARG A 437 -27.94 15.08 2.04
CA ARG A 437 -28.37 16.50 2.11
C ARG A 437 -28.01 17.25 3.41
N THR A 438 -27.13 16.71 4.24
CA THR A 438 -26.91 17.15 5.63
C THR A 438 -25.65 17.99 5.82
N VAL A 439 -24.86 18.23 4.77
CA VAL A 439 -23.70 19.15 4.81
C VAL A 439 -24.13 20.51 4.24
N PRO A 440 -23.64 21.65 4.77
CA PRO A 440 -24.11 23.01 4.42
C PRO A 440 -23.87 23.51 2.98
N LEU A 441 -23.76 22.61 1.99
CA LEU A 441 -23.30 22.94 0.63
C LEU A 441 -24.42 23.50 -0.25
N GLU A 442 -25.59 22.86 -0.22
CA GLU A 442 -26.72 23.20 -1.10
C GLU A 442 -27.96 23.68 -0.33
N ASN A 443 -28.01 23.42 0.99
CA ASN A 443 -29.16 23.74 1.82
C ASN A 443 -28.94 25.02 2.61
N HIS A 444 -29.50 26.13 2.12
CA HIS A 444 -29.43 27.45 2.75
C HIS A 444 -29.90 27.46 4.21
N GLN A 445 -30.85 26.59 4.59
CA GLN A 445 -31.32 26.50 5.98
C GLN A 445 -30.24 25.90 6.89
N ILE A 446 -29.56 24.85 6.43
CA ILE A 446 -28.47 24.22 7.18
C ILE A 446 -27.27 25.16 7.27
N LEU A 447 -26.98 25.90 6.20
CA LEU A 447 -25.93 26.93 6.21
C LEU A 447 -26.24 28.06 7.19
N ALA A 448 -27.48 28.56 7.23
CA ALA A 448 -27.91 29.56 8.19
C ALA A 448 -27.84 29.04 9.64
N GLU A 449 -28.22 27.78 9.87
CA GLU A 449 -28.09 27.13 11.17
C GLU A 449 -26.62 27.02 11.60
N TYR A 450 -25.74 26.58 10.70
CA TYR A 450 -24.30 26.49 10.93
C TYR A 450 -23.69 27.85 11.24
N ALA A 451 -24.02 28.89 10.46
CA ALA A 451 -23.54 30.25 10.69
C ALA A 451 -24.02 30.82 12.04
N ARG A 452 -25.28 30.54 12.44
CA ARG A 452 -25.85 31.01 13.71
C ARG A 452 -25.24 30.30 14.93
N MET A 453 -25.00 28.99 14.84
CA MET A 453 -24.48 28.20 15.97
C MET A 453 -22.97 28.30 16.13
N GLY A 454 -22.24 28.56 15.04
CA GLY A 454 -20.80 28.40 14.97
C GLY A 454 -20.39 26.93 14.82
N GLU A 455 -19.24 26.71 14.18
CA GLU A 455 -18.79 25.37 13.77
C GLU A 455 -18.69 24.35 14.92
N PRO A 456 -18.02 24.64 16.05
CA PRO A 456 -17.84 23.61 17.09
C PRO A 456 -19.16 23.22 17.79
N ALA A 457 -20.08 24.17 17.94
CA ALA A 457 -21.39 23.89 18.56
C ALA A 457 -22.28 23.11 17.60
N TRP A 458 -22.28 23.49 16.32
CA TRP A 458 -23.02 22.77 15.29
C TRP A 458 -22.49 21.35 15.08
N ALA A 459 -21.16 21.15 15.02
CA ALA A 459 -20.56 19.82 14.90
C ALA A 459 -20.88 18.92 16.12
N ALA A 460 -20.90 19.49 17.33
CA ALA A 460 -21.29 18.77 18.55
C ALA A 460 -22.77 18.37 18.54
N ASP A 461 -23.67 19.24 18.09
CA ASP A 461 -25.09 18.93 17.90
C ASP A 461 -25.28 17.77 16.91
N ARG A 462 -24.59 17.79 15.77
CA ARG A 462 -24.64 16.69 14.80
C ARG A 462 -24.11 15.38 15.38
N ALA A 463 -23.02 15.42 16.14
CA ALA A 463 -22.51 14.25 16.83
C ALA A 463 -23.56 13.66 17.81
N ALA A 464 -24.23 14.51 18.59
CA ALA A 464 -25.27 14.09 19.52
C ALA A 464 -26.46 13.44 18.78
N LYS A 465 -26.96 14.09 17.72
CA LYS A 465 -28.05 13.55 16.89
C LYS A 465 -27.69 12.19 16.27
N ALA A 466 -26.47 12.04 15.76
CA ALA A 466 -25.99 10.79 15.19
C ALA A 466 -25.94 9.68 16.26
N ASN A 467 -25.40 9.98 17.45
CA ASN A 467 -25.29 9.02 18.54
C ASN A 467 -26.67 8.57 19.05
N THR A 468 -27.61 9.50 19.19
CA THR A 468 -29.01 9.18 19.55
C THR A 468 -29.64 8.26 18.50
N TRP A 469 -29.44 8.57 17.21
CA TRP A 469 -29.96 7.73 16.13
C TRP A 469 -29.36 6.33 16.11
N ILE A 470 -28.03 6.20 16.31
CA ILE A 470 -27.34 4.90 16.36
C ILE A 470 -27.88 4.04 17.51
N LYS A 471 -28.08 4.64 18.69
CA LYS A 471 -28.63 3.94 19.85
C LYS A 471 -30.08 3.50 19.63
N ALA A 472 -30.89 4.31 18.96
CA ALA A 472 -32.27 3.99 18.63
C ALA A 472 -32.39 2.94 17.51
N HIS A 473 -31.42 2.85 16.59
CA HIS A 473 -31.49 2.01 15.39
C HIS A 473 -30.25 1.11 15.17
N PRO A 474 -29.86 0.24 16.12
CA PRO A 474 -28.63 -0.55 16.03
C PRO A 474 -28.59 -1.48 14.81
N ALA A 475 -29.70 -2.13 14.47
CA ALA A 475 -29.78 -3.00 13.30
C ALA A 475 -29.58 -2.24 11.98
N ARG A 476 -30.15 -1.03 11.86
CA ARG A 476 -30.00 -0.18 10.68
C ARG A 476 -28.57 0.35 10.57
N PHE A 477 -27.95 0.72 11.70
CA PHE A 477 -26.55 1.11 11.75
C PHE A 477 -25.61 0.00 11.26
N VAL A 478 -25.81 -1.25 11.71
CA VAL A 478 -25.03 -2.40 11.24
C VAL A 478 -25.23 -2.62 9.74
N LYS A 479 -26.47 -2.57 9.25
CA LYS A 479 -26.77 -2.72 7.81
C LYS A 479 -26.06 -1.65 6.96
N LEU A 480 -26.11 -0.39 7.38
CA LEU A 480 -25.40 0.70 6.71
C LEU A 480 -23.88 0.50 6.75
N SER A 481 -23.35 0.05 7.89
CA SER A 481 -21.92 -0.20 8.06
C SER A 481 -21.41 -1.34 7.19
N MET A 482 -22.17 -2.45 7.08
CA MET A 482 -21.86 -3.55 6.17
C MET A 482 -21.93 -3.10 4.70
N LYS A 483 -22.92 -2.29 4.34
CA LYS A 483 -23.02 -1.70 2.99
C LYS A 483 -21.80 -0.84 2.67
N ARG A 484 -21.36 0.01 3.61
CA ARG A 484 -20.16 0.84 3.46
C ARG A 484 -18.89 0.00 3.36
N ALA A 485 -18.76 -1.05 4.17
CA ALA A 485 -17.65 -2.00 4.10
C ALA A 485 -17.59 -2.69 2.74
N TRP A 486 -18.73 -3.13 2.21
CA TRP A 486 -18.79 -3.69 0.86
C TRP A 486 -18.36 -2.66 -0.20
N MET A 487 -18.87 -1.42 -0.15
CA MET A 487 -18.50 -0.35 -1.09
C MET A 487 -17.01 0.03 -1.01
N TYR A 488 -16.40 -0.03 0.16
CA TYR A 488 -14.98 0.30 0.33
C TYR A 488 -14.08 -0.63 -0.48
N TRP A 489 -14.40 -1.94 -0.50
CA TRP A 489 -13.63 -2.95 -1.24
C TRP A 489 -14.11 -3.14 -2.68
N MET A 490 -15.42 -3.09 -2.90
CA MET A 490 -16.02 -3.41 -4.20
C MET A 490 -16.26 -2.20 -5.09
N GLY A 491 -16.07 -1.00 -4.54
CA GLY A 491 -16.26 0.27 -5.23
C GLY A 491 -17.65 0.84 -4.97
N VAL A 492 -17.73 2.18 -4.95
CA VAL A 492 -19.01 2.89 -4.93
C VAL A 492 -19.56 2.90 -6.36
N PRO A 493 -20.76 2.35 -6.61
CA PRO A 493 -21.38 2.41 -7.93
C PRO A 493 -21.86 3.84 -8.22
N LYS A 494 -21.65 4.31 -9.46
CA LYS A 494 -22.29 5.52 -9.98
C LYS A 494 -23.75 5.23 -10.38
N SER A 495 -24.57 6.28 -10.48
CA SER A 495 -25.96 6.17 -10.96
C SER A 495 -25.99 5.53 -12.35
N VAL A 496 -27.01 4.67 -12.56
CA VAL A 496 -27.15 3.78 -13.73
C VAL A 496 -27.19 4.54 -15.06
N GLU A 497 -27.59 5.81 -15.04
CA GLU A 497 -27.71 6.68 -16.22
C GLU A 497 -26.36 7.11 -16.83
N GLU A 498 -25.26 7.07 -16.07
CA GLU A 498 -23.92 7.49 -16.52
C GLU A 498 -22.95 6.32 -16.77
N ALA A 499 -23.32 5.09 -16.39
CA ALA A 499 -22.33 4.04 -16.14
C ALA A 499 -21.62 3.54 -17.40
N GLY A 500 -22.31 3.32 -18.52
CA GLY A 500 -21.70 2.81 -19.74
C GLY A 500 -20.76 1.60 -19.53
N VAL A 501 -19.89 1.32 -20.49
CA VAL A 501 -18.93 0.20 -20.42
C VAL A 501 -17.70 0.57 -19.56
N LEU A 502 -17.33 1.84 -19.50
CA LEU A 502 -16.14 2.31 -18.80
C LEU A 502 -16.26 2.18 -17.27
N GLU A 503 -17.44 2.42 -16.71
CA GLU A 503 -17.68 2.24 -15.27
C GLU A 503 -17.59 0.77 -14.86
N TYR A 504 -18.06 -0.15 -15.72
CA TYR A 504 -17.93 -1.57 -15.48
C TYR A 504 -16.45 -1.99 -15.39
N PHE A 505 -15.62 -1.56 -16.35
CA PHE A 505 -14.17 -1.81 -16.29
C PHE A 505 -13.50 -1.16 -15.07
N ARG A 506 -13.92 0.05 -14.69
CA ARG A 506 -13.42 0.73 -13.49
C ARG A 506 -13.73 -0.08 -12.22
N LEU A 507 -14.98 -0.52 -12.05
CA LEU A 507 -15.41 -1.32 -10.91
C LEU A 507 -14.73 -2.69 -10.89
N MET A 508 -14.66 -3.37 -12.03
CA MET A 508 -13.97 -4.66 -12.15
C MET A 508 -12.49 -4.54 -11.79
N SER A 509 -11.80 -3.50 -12.27
CA SER A 509 -10.41 -3.22 -11.91
C SER A 509 -10.26 -2.95 -10.41
N PHE A 510 -11.15 -2.14 -9.84
CA PHE A 510 -11.16 -1.79 -8.42
C PHE A 510 -11.37 -3.01 -7.51
N GLN A 511 -12.29 -3.91 -7.88
CA GLN A 511 -12.60 -5.16 -7.20
C GLN A 511 -11.47 -6.18 -7.32
N PHE A 512 -10.94 -6.35 -8.54
CA PHE A 512 -9.83 -7.24 -8.80
C PHE A 512 -8.61 -6.89 -7.95
N LEU A 513 -8.26 -5.61 -7.88
CA LEU A 513 -7.14 -5.16 -7.06
C LEU A 513 -7.39 -5.33 -5.56
N SER A 514 -8.62 -5.09 -5.07
CA SER A 514 -8.99 -5.41 -3.68
C SER A 514 -8.73 -6.88 -3.35
N LEU A 515 -9.23 -7.79 -4.19
CA LEU A 515 -9.08 -9.22 -3.99
C LEU A 515 -7.60 -9.61 -4.02
N CYS A 516 -6.83 -9.10 -4.99
CA CYS A 516 -5.40 -9.35 -5.09
C CYS A 516 -4.62 -8.81 -3.88
N GLY A 517 -4.98 -7.63 -3.39
CA GLY A 517 -4.39 -7.04 -2.18
C GLY A 517 -4.64 -7.88 -0.93
N ILE A 518 -5.90 -8.29 -0.70
CA ILE A 518 -6.30 -9.10 0.46
C ILE A 518 -5.62 -10.49 0.41
N LEU A 519 -5.70 -11.17 -0.74
CA LEU A 519 -5.06 -12.48 -0.91
C LEU A 519 -3.53 -12.38 -0.84
N GLY A 520 -2.95 -11.32 -1.37
CA GLY A 520 -1.52 -11.03 -1.27
C GLY A 520 -1.08 -10.77 0.18
N ALA A 521 -1.87 -10.03 0.96
CA ALA A 521 -1.64 -9.80 2.38
C ALA A 521 -1.67 -11.12 3.16
N ALA A 522 -2.71 -11.93 2.96
CA ALA A 522 -2.86 -13.24 3.59
C ALA A 522 -1.69 -14.16 3.24
N LEU A 523 -1.29 -14.19 1.95
CA LEU A 523 -0.15 -14.99 1.50
C LEU A 523 1.18 -14.49 2.09
N ALA A 524 1.38 -13.18 2.22
CA ALA A 524 2.57 -12.59 2.81
C ALA A 524 2.70 -12.98 4.29
N VAL A 525 1.59 -12.95 5.04
CA VAL A 525 1.51 -13.41 6.43
C VAL A 525 1.78 -14.91 6.53
N TRP A 526 1.12 -15.71 5.70
CA TRP A 526 1.30 -17.17 5.68
C TRP A 526 2.75 -17.57 5.39
N ARG A 527 3.40 -16.89 4.44
CA ARG A 527 4.83 -17.09 4.11
C ARG A 527 5.79 -16.31 5.02
N LYS A 528 5.29 -15.70 6.10
CA LYS A 528 6.07 -14.98 7.11
C LYS A 528 7.02 -13.93 6.52
N LYS A 529 6.53 -13.18 5.53
CA LYS A 529 7.30 -12.10 4.91
C LYS A 529 7.54 -10.96 5.93
N PRO A 530 8.67 -10.24 5.81
CA PRO A 530 8.97 -9.10 6.68
C PRO A 530 7.81 -8.09 6.72
N ALA A 531 7.48 -7.64 7.93
CA ALA A 531 6.41 -6.67 8.20
C ALA A 531 5.00 -7.05 7.71
N ALA A 532 4.76 -8.30 7.30
CA ALA A 532 3.46 -8.72 6.75
C ALA A 532 2.28 -8.47 7.70
N TRP A 533 2.49 -8.61 9.01
CA TRP A 533 1.47 -8.31 10.03
C TRP A 533 1.13 -6.81 10.14
N VAL A 534 2.10 -5.91 9.90
CA VAL A 534 1.86 -4.46 9.85
C VAL A 534 1.07 -4.11 8.59
N PHE A 535 1.35 -4.77 7.47
CA PHE A 535 0.55 -4.60 6.26
C PHE A 535 -0.88 -5.11 6.49
N LEU A 536 -1.05 -6.28 7.11
CA LEU A 536 -2.38 -6.79 7.44
C LEU A 536 -3.14 -5.85 8.39
N SER A 537 -2.48 -5.28 9.40
CA SER A 537 -3.15 -4.32 10.28
C SER A 537 -3.58 -3.05 9.54
N ALA A 538 -2.84 -2.61 8.51
CA ALA A 538 -3.29 -1.50 7.65
C ALA A 538 -4.59 -1.84 6.90
N PHE A 539 -4.76 -3.09 6.44
CA PHE A 539 -6.00 -3.57 5.80
C PHE A 539 -7.17 -3.65 6.79
N LEU A 540 -6.91 -3.83 8.09
CA LEU A 540 -7.95 -3.94 9.11
C LEU A 540 -8.33 -2.57 9.71
N LEU A 541 -7.33 -1.72 9.98
CA LEU A 541 -7.50 -0.49 10.75
C LEU A 541 -7.83 0.73 9.90
N LEU A 542 -7.16 0.92 8.76
CA LEU A 542 -7.40 2.11 7.92
C LEU A 542 -8.85 2.21 7.39
N PRO A 543 -9.50 1.09 7.00
CA PRO A 543 -10.89 1.16 6.53
C PRO A 543 -11.93 1.39 7.64
N LEU A 544 -11.59 1.11 8.90
CA LEU A 544 -12.55 1.03 10.00
C LEU A 544 -13.38 2.31 10.20
N PRO A 545 -12.79 3.53 10.20
CA PRO A 545 -13.58 4.76 10.33
C PRO A 545 -14.58 4.93 9.18
N TYR A 546 -14.22 4.50 7.97
CA TYR A 546 -15.04 4.63 6.77
C TYR A 546 -16.21 3.63 6.73
N TYR A 547 -16.06 2.47 7.39
CA TYR A 547 -17.17 1.54 7.56
C TYR A 547 -18.28 2.12 8.44
N LEU A 548 -17.91 2.90 9.45
CA LEU A 548 -18.83 3.41 10.47
C LEU A 548 -19.45 4.76 10.13
N VAL A 549 -18.76 5.57 9.31
CA VAL A 549 -19.14 6.98 9.05
C VAL A 549 -19.50 7.21 7.59
N THR A 550 -18.55 7.09 6.67
CA THR A 550 -18.79 7.40 5.25
C THR A 550 -17.79 6.69 4.36
N VAL A 551 -18.19 6.37 3.12
CA VAL A 551 -17.35 5.64 2.17
C VAL A 551 -17.31 6.31 0.81
N GLN A 552 -16.10 6.55 0.33
CA GLN A 552 -15.81 7.01 -1.02
C GLN A 552 -14.63 6.21 -1.55
N ALA A 553 -14.57 5.99 -2.86
CA ALA A 553 -13.44 5.30 -3.50
C ALA A 553 -12.08 5.94 -3.15
N ARG A 554 -12.12 7.25 -2.88
CA ARG A 554 -10.99 8.12 -2.55
C ARG A 554 -10.35 7.79 -1.19
N PHE A 555 -11.13 7.29 -0.23
CA PHE A 555 -10.63 6.95 1.11
C PHE A 555 -9.74 5.70 1.15
N ARG A 556 -9.81 4.86 0.10
CA ARG A 556 -8.90 3.71 -0.05
C ARG A 556 -7.49 4.13 -0.47
N HIS A 557 -7.28 5.36 -0.97
CA HIS A 557 -6.05 5.77 -1.63
C HIS A 557 -4.80 5.57 -0.76
N THR A 558 -4.88 5.85 0.55
CA THR A 558 -3.79 5.64 1.51
C THR A 558 -3.33 4.17 1.57
N LEU A 559 -4.23 3.22 1.32
CA LEU A 559 -3.96 1.78 1.33
C LEU A 559 -3.54 1.22 -0.05
N GLU A 560 -3.84 1.93 -1.14
CA GLU A 560 -3.54 1.50 -2.51
C GLU A 560 -2.07 1.10 -2.76
N PRO A 561 -1.05 1.79 -2.21
CA PRO A 561 0.35 1.37 -2.37
C PRO A 561 0.58 -0.06 -1.89
N LEU A 562 0.02 -0.43 -0.73
CA LEU A 562 0.13 -1.79 -0.20
C LEU A 562 -0.66 -2.79 -1.02
N ILE A 563 -1.86 -2.41 -1.50
CA ILE A 563 -2.65 -3.25 -2.42
C ILE A 563 -1.86 -3.54 -3.70
N CYS A 564 -1.21 -2.54 -4.29
CA CYS A 564 -0.37 -2.69 -5.48
C CYS A 564 0.79 -3.66 -5.23
N ILE A 565 1.54 -3.46 -4.15
CA ILE A 565 2.71 -4.30 -3.82
C ILE A 565 2.30 -5.75 -3.54
N LEU A 566 1.25 -5.94 -2.74
CA LEU A 566 0.79 -7.27 -2.34
C LEU A 566 0.10 -8.01 -3.49
N GLY A 567 -0.62 -7.30 -4.35
CA GLY A 567 -1.16 -7.85 -5.60
C GLY A 567 -0.05 -8.33 -6.53
N VAL A 568 0.99 -7.52 -6.74
CA VAL A 568 2.18 -7.94 -7.52
C VAL A 568 2.85 -9.17 -6.88
N TYR A 569 3.01 -9.17 -5.56
CA TYR A 569 3.59 -10.29 -4.83
C TYR A 569 2.78 -11.58 -4.98
N LEU A 570 1.43 -11.50 -4.97
CA LEU A 570 0.54 -12.63 -5.19
C LEU A 570 0.80 -13.27 -6.56
N PHE A 571 0.79 -12.49 -7.63
CA PHE A 571 1.02 -13.00 -8.99
C PHE A 571 2.44 -13.52 -9.19
N GLN A 572 3.45 -12.84 -8.66
CA GLN A 572 4.85 -13.30 -8.73
C GLN A 572 5.11 -14.56 -7.89
N SER A 573 4.21 -14.86 -6.94
CA SER A 573 4.28 -16.08 -6.12
C SER A 573 3.63 -17.29 -6.80
N ALA A 574 2.90 -17.09 -7.90
CA ALA A 574 2.33 -18.16 -8.71
C ALA A 574 3.41 -18.78 -9.61
N GLY A 575 4.05 -19.83 -9.12
CA GLY A 575 5.02 -20.62 -9.90
C GLY A 575 4.41 -21.94 -10.38
N ARG A 576 4.83 -22.43 -11.56
CA ARG A 576 4.48 -23.77 -12.02
C ARG A 576 4.95 -24.79 -10.99
N ARG A 577 4.03 -25.61 -10.47
CA ARG A 577 4.34 -26.78 -9.65
C ARG A 577 5.31 -27.62 -10.46
N LYS A 578 6.56 -27.77 -10.00
CA LYS A 578 7.45 -28.78 -10.56
C LYS A 578 6.80 -30.12 -10.22
N THR A 579 6.16 -30.75 -11.18
CA THR A 579 5.85 -32.17 -11.13
C THR A 579 7.18 -32.89 -10.99
N THR A 580 7.49 -33.33 -9.78
CA THR A 580 8.47 -34.38 -9.54
C THR A 580 7.89 -35.63 -10.19
N THR A 581 8.25 -35.86 -11.44
CA THR A 581 8.23 -37.19 -12.07
C THR A 581 9.33 -38.05 -11.48
#